data_AF-A0A2T5J8U8-F1
#
_entry.id   AF-A0A2T5J8U8-F1
#
_cell.length_a   1.000
_cell.length_b   1.000
_cell.length_c   1.000
_cell.angle_alpha   90.00
_cell.angle_beta   90.00
_cell.angle_gamma   90.00
#
_symmetry.space_group_name_H-M   'P 1'
#
loop_
_entity.id
_entity.type
_entity.pdbx_description
1 polymer ?
#
loop_
_entity_poly.entity_id
_entity_poly.type
_entity_poly.pdbx_seq_one_letter_code
_entity_poly.pdbx_strand_id
1 'polypeptide(L)'
;MKKILISTLLILPLFASAQKLLKPSVDKITSDTTWATSKEKIYMHGNYLTGQGEGVLSVVEKIKTGKEEAVVLILNVQTVNQRAVYSIVKGGKAYLKLSDNSIITLTSSTLDFGNPRVGLAGDMVITTGSAFGLYDLSREDIEKIKANTVTFLRVETTTGNFDCDIKPKSSDILKKQIELVEAGK
;
A
#
# COMPACT_ATOMS: atom_id res chain seq x y z
N MET A 1 -13.85 49.05 -23.20
CA MET A 1 -14.42 47.82 -22.59
C MET A 1 -13.51 46.63 -22.88
N LYS A 2 -12.45 46.38 -22.11
CA LYS A 2 -11.61 45.16 -22.18
C LYS A 2 -10.86 45.01 -20.85
N LYS A 3 -11.56 44.67 -19.76
CA LYS A 3 -10.96 44.42 -18.44
C LYS A 3 -11.71 43.31 -17.68
N ILE A 4 -11.97 42.16 -18.31
CA ILE A 4 -12.43 40.98 -17.57
C ILE A 4 -11.98 39.74 -18.36
N LEU A 5 -10.74 39.27 -18.18
CA LEU A 5 -10.39 37.88 -18.52
C LEU A 5 -9.05 37.37 -17.95
N ILE A 6 -8.59 37.89 -16.80
CA ILE A 6 -7.38 37.35 -16.14
C ILE A 6 -7.61 37.37 -14.63
N SER A 7 -8.50 36.52 -14.15
CA SER A 7 -8.66 36.31 -12.70
C SER A 7 -9.21 34.93 -12.32
N THR A 8 -9.39 34.01 -13.27
CA THR A 8 -9.93 32.66 -13.00
C THR A 8 -8.88 31.56 -13.00
N LEU A 9 -7.58 31.91 -12.87
CA LEU A 9 -6.46 30.95 -12.84
C LEU A 9 -5.80 30.82 -11.46
N LEU A 10 -6.42 31.37 -10.41
CA LEU A 10 -6.02 31.11 -9.03
C LEU A 10 -7.16 30.38 -8.33
N ILE A 11 -6.83 29.34 -7.59
CA ILE A 11 -7.71 28.50 -6.78
C ILE A 11 -8.38 27.36 -7.55
N LEU A 12 -7.58 26.53 -8.23
CA LEU A 12 -7.83 25.09 -8.10
C LEU A 12 -7.04 24.64 -6.87
N PRO A 13 -7.68 24.36 -5.71
CA PRO A 13 -6.99 23.66 -4.66
C PRO A 13 -6.63 22.31 -5.27
N LEU A 14 -5.33 22.09 -5.45
CA LEU A 14 -4.80 20.78 -5.73
C LEU A 14 -5.38 19.88 -4.65
N PHE A 15 -6.33 19.02 -5.03
CA PHE A 15 -6.75 17.88 -4.23
C PHE A 15 -5.55 16.93 -4.15
N ALA A 16 -4.49 17.37 -3.48
CA ALA A 16 -3.53 16.48 -2.90
C ALA A 16 -4.36 15.70 -1.86
N SER A 17 -4.70 14.46 -2.19
CA SER A 17 -5.02 13.46 -1.17
C SER A 17 -3.82 13.44 -0.23
N ALA A 18 -3.88 14.28 0.80
CA ALA A 18 -2.83 14.37 1.79
C ALA A 18 -2.87 13.06 2.54
N GLN A 19 -1.89 12.22 2.26
CA GLN A 19 -1.70 10.99 3.01
C GLN A 19 -1.64 11.31 4.51
N LYS A 20 -2.40 10.58 5.31
CA LYS A 20 -2.58 10.90 6.73
C LYS A 20 -1.98 9.82 7.61
N LEU A 21 -1.25 10.24 8.63
CA LEU A 21 -1.00 9.41 9.81
C LEU A 21 -2.32 9.32 10.59
N LEU A 22 -2.79 8.10 10.85
CA LEU A 22 -3.97 7.86 11.67
C LEU A 22 -3.65 8.11 13.14
N LYS A 23 -4.70 8.27 13.95
CA LYS A 23 -4.54 8.37 15.40
C LYS A 23 -3.86 7.10 15.92
N PRO A 24 -2.85 7.20 16.80
CA PRO A 24 -2.21 6.03 17.37
C PRO A 24 -3.23 5.15 18.09
N SER A 25 -3.10 3.84 17.94
CA SER A 25 -3.85 2.85 18.69
C SER A 25 -2.99 2.34 19.82
N VAL A 26 -3.51 2.35 21.06
CA VAL A 26 -2.83 1.81 22.23
C VAL A 26 -3.56 0.56 22.69
N ASP A 27 -2.87 -0.57 22.73
CA ASP A 27 -3.41 -1.81 23.26
C ASP A 27 -3.66 -1.66 24.77
N LYS A 28 -4.86 -2.00 25.23
CA LYS A 28 -5.27 -1.78 26.63
C LYS A 28 -4.67 -2.79 27.60
N ILE A 29 -4.17 -3.91 27.11
CA ILE A 29 -3.60 -5.00 27.91
C ILE A 29 -2.07 -4.87 27.93
N THR A 30 -1.44 -4.76 26.76
CA THR A 30 0.03 -4.72 26.65
C THR A 30 0.61 -3.31 26.73
N SER A 31 -0.23 -2.26 26.58
CA SER A 31 0.19 -0.86 26.40
C SER A 31 1.02 -0.62 25.13
N ASP A 32 1.04 -1.58 24.20
CA ASP A 32 1.73 -1.43 22.92
C ASP A 32 1.07 -0.34 22.08
N THR A 33 1.87 0.43 21.37
CA THR A 33 1.37 1.54 20.54
C THR A 33 1.61 1.25 19.07
N THR A 34 0.57 1.43 18.26
CA THR A 34 0.62 1.29 16.80
C THR A 34 0.27 2.60 16.11
N TRP A 35 1.15 3.06 15.23
CA TRP A 35 0.89 4.18 14.32
C TRP A 35 0.68 3.62 12.92
N ALA A 36 -0.41 3.97 12.26
CA ALA A 36 -0.74 3.48 10.93
C ALA A 36 -1.02 4.64 9.98
N THR A 37 -0.78 4.48 8.68
CA THR A 37 -1.20 5.45 7.67
C THR A 37 -2.59 5.14 7.11
N SER A 38 -3.21 6.11 6.42
CA SER A 38 -4.35 5.82 5.55
C SER A 38 -3.99 4.76 4.49
N LYS A 39 -4.97 3.93 4.15
CA LYS A 39 -4.89 3.01 3.00
C LYS A 39 -4.83 3.83 1.72
N GLU A 40 -3.80 3.62 0.91
CA GLU A 40 -3.64 4.32 -0.38
C GLU A 40 -3.54 3.32 -1.54
N LYS A 41 -4.06 3.71 -2.70
CA LYS A 41 -3.93 2.93 -3.94
C LYS A 41 -2.58 3.21 -4.58
N ILE A 42 -1.72 2.21 -4.68
CA ILE A 42 -0.42 2.31 -5.38
C ILE A 42 -0.47 1.73 -6.80
N TYR A 43 -1.44 0.86 -7.07
CA TYR A 43 -1.70 0.34 -8.40
C TYR A 43 -3.21 0.14 -8.62
N MET A 44 -3.65 0.40 -9.84
CA MET A 44 -5.00 0.10 -10.31
C MET A 44 -4.97 -0.06 -11.82
N HIS A 45 -5.44 -1.20 -12.30
CA HIS A 45 -5.65 -1.49 -13.71
C HIS A 45 -7.03 -2.12 -13.87
N GLY A 46 -7.71 -1.85 -14.97
CA GLY A 46 -9.00 -2.46 -15.20
C GLY A 46 -9.62 -2.07 -16.52
N ASN A 47 -10.62 -2.84 -16.90
CA ASN A 47 -11.40 -2.66 -18.10
C ASN A 47 -12.82 -2.25 -17.71
N TYR A 48 -13.13 -0.97 -17.96
CA TYR A 48 -14.42 -0.35 -17.66
C TYR A 48 -15.62 -1.10 -18.27
N LEU A 49 -15.49 -1.61 -19.51
CA LEU A 49 -16.58 -2.29 -20.20
C LEU A 49 -16.96 -3.61 -19.57
N THR A 50 -15.97 -4.30 -19.01
CA THR A 50 -16.16 -5.62 -18.37
C THR A 50 -16.33 -5.53 -16.86
N GLY A 51 -16.11 -4.36 -16.26
CA GLY A 51 -16.02 -4.18 -14.81
C GLY A 51 -14.88 -4.97 -14.15
N GLN A 52 -13.96 -5.51 -14.95
CA GLN A 52 -12.81 -6.26 -14.44
C GLN A 52 -11.71 -5.31 -14.02
N GLY A 53 -11.04 -5.64 -12.93
CA GLY A 53 -9.92 -4.85 -12.48
C GLY A 53 -9.06 -5.57 -11.47
N GLU A 54 -7.91 -4.96 -11.24
CA GLU A 54 -6.93 -5.36 -10.25
C GLU A 54 -6.27 -4.13 -9.66
N GLY A 55 -5.74 -4.26 -8.46
CA GLY A 55 -5.13 -3.16 -7.77
C GLY A 55 -4.30 -3.61 -6.58
N VAL A 56 -3.50 -2.68 -6.08
CA VAL A 56 -2.78 -2.85 -4.83
C VAL A 56 -3.01 -1.64 -3.94
N LEU A 57 -3.50 -1.92 -2.73
CA LEU A 57 -3.50 -0.94 -1.65
C LEU A 57 -2.25 -1.13 -0.80
N SER A 58 -1.73 -0.03 -0.27
CA SER A 58 -0.62 -0.04 0.67
C SER A 58 -0.98 0.71 1.96
N VAL A 59 -0.49 0.16 3.07
CA VAL A 59 -0.49 0.78 4.39
C VAL A 59 0.91 0.56 4.97
N VAL A 60 1.43 1.55 5.68
CA VAL A 60 2.59 1.33 6.54
C VAL A 60 2.17 1.52 7.98
N GLU A 61 2.60 0.60 8.84
CA GLU A 61 2.39 0.64 10.27
C GLU A 61 3.73 0.66 10.99
N LYS A 62 3.79 1.33 12.13
CA LYS A 62 4.85 1.19 13.11
C LYS A 62 4.25 0.62 14.38
N ILE A 63 4.80 -0.48 14.85
CA ILE A 63 4.37 -1.18 16.06
C ILE A 63 5.49 -1.03 17.09
N LYS A 64 5.13 -0.55 18.28
CA LYS A 64 6.05 -0.45 19.42
C LYS A 64 5.61 -1.38 20.52
N THR A 65 6.48 -2.33 20.85
CA THR A 65 6.30 -3.30 21.93
C THR A 65 7.41 -3.11 22.95
N GLY A 66 7.08 -2.48 24.07
CA GLY A 66 8.08 -2.05 25.06
C GLY A 66 9.14 -1.12 24.47
N LYS A 67 10.39 -1.61 24.36
CA LYS A 67 11.53 -0.87 23.77
C LYS A 67 11.78 -1.21 22.29
N GLU A 68 11.10 -2.22 21.76
CA GLU A 68 11.26 -2.66 20.38
C GLU A 68 10.28 -1.92 19.48
N GLU A 69 10.74 -1.57 18.28
CA GLU A 69 9.93 -0.92 17.25
C GLU A 69 10.11 -1.67 15.94
N ALA A 70 8.99 -2.00 15.29
CA ALA A 70 8.96 -2.62 13.98
C ALA A 70 8.16 -1.74 13.02
N VAL A 71 8.62 -1.62 11.77
CA VAL A 71 7.89 -0.96 10.69
C VAL A 71 7.43 -2.03 9.72
N VAL A 72 6.14 -2.06 9.43
CA VAL A 72 5.49 -3.09 8.61
C VAL A 72 4.86 -2.43 7.40
N LEU A 73 5.22 -2.92 6.21
CA LEU A 73 4.51 -2.63 4.97
C LEU A 73 3.41 -3.66 4.77
N ILE A 74 2.18 -3.19 4.64
CA ILE A 74 1.01 -4.01 4.34
C ILE A 74 0.66 -3.79 2.87
N LEU A 75 0.72 -4.86 2.08
CA LEU A 75 0.26 -4.85 0.70
C LEU A 75 -1.04 -5.65 0.61
N ASN A 76 -2.06 -5.03 0.06
CA ASN A 76 -3.32 -5.69 -0.23
C ASN A 76 -3.52 -5.78 -1.74
N VAL A 77 -3.33 -6.98 -2.28
CA VAL A 77 -3.61 -7.28 -3.69
C VAL A 77 -5.10 -7.55 -3.83
N GLN A 78 -5.73 -6.89 -4.80
CA GLN A 78 -7.16 -6.94 -5.03
C GLN A 78 -7.46 -7.28 -6.48
N THR A 79 -8.49 -8.08 -6.70
CA THR A 79 -9.13 -8.32 -8.00
C THR A 79 -10.62 -8.05 -7.92
N VAL A 80 -11.19 -7.58 -9.02
CA VAL A 80 -12.62 -7.32 -9.18
C VAL A 80 -13.10 -7.95 -10.46
N ASN A 81 -14.20 -8.70 -10.37
CA ASN A 81 -14.80 -9.41 -11.50
C ASN A 81 -13.84 -10.38 -12.23
N GLN A 82 -12.90 -10.97 -11.48
CA GLN A 82 -11.94 -11.94 -12.00
C GLN A 82 -12.15 -13.31 -11.34
N ARG A 83 -11.80 -14.38 -12.07
CA ARG A 83 -11.83 -15.75 -11.51
C ARG A 83 -10.64 -16.04 -10.58
N ALA A 84 -9.62 -15.20 -10.60
CA ALA A 84 -8.44 -15.34 -9.76
C ALA A 84 -8.73 -14.84 -8.34
N VAL A 85 -8.68 -15.78 -7.38
CA VAL A 85 -8.61 -15.48 -5.94
C VAL A 85 -7.15 -15.59 -5.54
N TYR A 86 -6.57 -14.49 -5.06
CA TYR A 86 -5.22 -14.48 -4.53
C TYR A 86 -5.21 -14.90 -3.06
N SER A 87 -4.13 -15.53 -2.63
CA SER A 87 -3.81 -15.74 -1.23
C SER A 87 -2.31 -15.60 -1.06
N ILE A 88 -1.89 -14.96 0.03
CA ILE A 88 -0.48 -14.73 0.34
C ILE A 88 -0.13 -15.65 1.51
N VAL A 89 0.81 -16.55 1.28
CA VAL A 89 1.24 -17.51 2.29
C VAL A 89 2.33 -16.93 3.18
N LYS A 90 2.40 -17.40 4.42
CA LYS A 90 3.52 -17.08 5.30
C LYS A 90 4.83 -17.56 4.66
N GLY A 91 5.82 -16.68 4.62
CA GLY A 91 7.08 -16.93 3.92
C GLY A 91 7.05 -16.61 2.42
N GLY A 92 5.88 -16.31 1.84
CA GLY A 92 5.76 -15.81 0.47
C GLY A 92 6.42 -14.44 0.34
N LYS A 93 6.97 -14.13 -0.84
CA LYS A 93 7.80 -12.95 -1.02
C LYS A 93 7.08 -11.83 -1.76
N ALA A 94 7.43 -10.60 -1.40
CA ALA A 94 7.22 -9.43 -2.25
C ALA A 94 8.57 -8.87 -2.70
N TYR A 95 8.62 -8.42 -3.95
CA TYR A 95 9.82 -7.83 -4.54
C TYR A 95 9.53 -6.41 -4.98
N LEU A 96 10.35 -5.47 -4.53
CA LEU A 96 10.31 -4.08 -4.99
C LEU A 96 11.56 -3.83 -5.83
N LYS A 97 11.37 -3.59 -7.13
CA LYS A 97 12.47 -3.14 -8.00
C LYS A 97 12.59 -1.63 -7.89
N LEU A 98 13.80 -1.16 -7.64
CA LEU A 98 14.11 0.27 -7.54
C LEU A 98 14.66 0.81 -8.87
N SER A 99 14.67 2.14 -9.00
CA SER A 99 15.16 2.85 -10.18
C SER A 99 16.66 2.65 -10.46
N ASP A 100 17.44 2.26 -9.45
CA ASP A 100 18.85 1.86 -9.58
C ASP A 100 19.02 0.38 -9.99
N ASN A 101 17.92 -0.30 -10.30
CA ASN A 101 17.80 -1.74 -10.60
C ASN A 101 18.08 -2.69 -9.44
N SER A 102 18.35 -2.20 -8.23
CA SER A 102 18.38 -3.05 -7.05
C SER A 102 16.97 -3.59 -6.73
N ILE A 103 16.93 -4.72 -6.00
CA ILE A 103 15.68 -5.39 -5.63
C ILE A 103 15.66 -5.55 -4.11
N ILE A 104 14.62 -5.02 -3.48
CA ILE A 104 14.29 -5.32 -2.10
C ILE A 104 13.42 -6.58 -2.09
N THR A 105 13.82 -7.58 -1.32
CA THR A 105 13.04 -8.81 -1.13
C THR A 105 12.47 -8.83 0.27
N LEU A 106 11.14 -8.80 0.36
CA LEU A 106 10.41 -8.82 1.60
C LEU A 106 9.77 -10.18 1.81
N THR A 107 9.77 -10.67 3.04
CA THR A 107 9.15 -11.96 3.39
C THR A 107 7.86 -11.70 4.16
N SER A 108 6.77 -12.35 3.77
CA SER A 108 5.50 -12.17 4.44
C SER A 108 5.47 -12.89 5.79
N SER A 109 5.14 -12.15 6.85
CA SER A 109 4.99 -12.67 8.21
C SER A 109 3.61 -13.29 8.46
N THR A 110 2.66 -13.09 7.54
CA THR A 110 1.26 -13.54 7.65
C THR A 110 0.92 -14.69 6.72
N LEU A 111 -0.03 -15.51 7.15
CA LEU A 111 -0.74 -16.47 6.32
C LEU A 111 -2.15 -15.95 6.11
N ASP A 112 -2.43 -15.34 4.95
CA ASP A 112 -3.77 -14.91 4.58
C ASP A 112 -4.33 -15.85 3.51
N PHE A 113 -5.14 -16.79 3.97
CA PHE A 113 -6.02 -17.58 3.10
C PHE A 113 -7.17 -16.68 2.63
N GLY A 114 -6.86 -15.71 1.76
CA GLY A 114 -7.78 -14.76 1.13
C GLY A 114 -9.10 -14.57 1.87
N ASN A 115 -9.16 -13.65 2.81
CA ASN A 115 -10.35 -13.49 3.64
C ASN A 115 -11.53 -12.87 2.85
N PRO A 116 -12.66 -13.58 2.64
CA PRO A 116 -13.83 -13.04 1.94
C PRO A 116 -14.57 -11.94 2.73
N ARG A 117 -14.07 -11.56 3.92
CA ARG A 117 -14.69 -10.59 4.84
C ARG A 117 -13.85 -9.34 5.12
N VAL A 118 -12.67 -9.15 4.51
CA VAL A 118 -11.96 -7.86 4.61
C VAL A 118 -12.48 -6.93 3.52
N GLY A 119 -13.73 -6.49 3.71
CA GLY A 119 -14.32 -5.41 2.94
C GLY A 119 -13.62 -4.09 3.24
N LEU A 120 -13.47 -3.25 2.21
CA LEU A 120 -13.84 -1.84 2.30
C LEU A 120 -14.00 -1.25 0.88
N ALA A 121 -15.21 -0.73 0.66
CA ALA A 121 -15.73 0.02 -0.50
C ALA A 121 -15.94 -0.77 -1.81
N GLY A 122 -16.98 -1.63 -1.83
CA GLY A 122 -17.55 -2.23 -3.05
C GLY A 122 -18.21 -3.60 -2.85
N ASP A 123 -18.78 -3.89 -1.68
CA ASP A 123 -19.28 -5.22 -1.25
C ASP A 123 -20.47 -5.75 -2.08
N MET A 124 -20.23 -6.12 -3.34
CA MET A 124 -21.15 -6.96 -4.11
C MET A 124 -20.43 -8.13 -4.82
N VAL A 125 -20.77 -9.33 -4.35
CA VAL A 125 -21.16 -10.52 -5.12
C VAL A 125 -20.13 -11.09 -6.13
N ILE A 126 -19.40 -12.13 -5.66
CA ILE A 126 -19.04 -13.40 -6.34
C ILE A 126 -17.72 -13.50 -7.16
N THR A 127 -16.91 -12.46 -7.35
CA THR A 127 -15.64 -12.59 -8.13
C THR A 127 -14.51 -11.64 -7.70
N THR A 128 -14.51 -11.23 -6.43
CA THR A 128 -13.49 -10.33 -5.85
C THR A 128 -12.50 -11.12 -4.99
N GLY A 129 -11.23 -11.11 -5.35
CA GLY A 129 -10.14 -11.65 -4.53
C GLY A 129 -9.47 -10.52 -3.75
N SER A 130 -9.22 -10.71 -2.45
CA SER A 130 -8.45 -9.77 -1.62
C SER A 130 -7.48 -10.57 -0.76
N ALA A 131 -6.19 -10.27 -0.87
CA ALA A 131 -5.14 -10.91 -0.09
C ALA A 131 -4.23 -9.86 0.54
N PHE A 132 -3.88 -10.04 1.80
CA PHE A 132 -3.03 -9.16 2.57
C PHE A 132 -1.71 -9.87 2.90
N GLY A 133 -0.60 -9.20 2.59
CA GLY A 133 0.72 -9.58 3.09
C GLY A 133 1.24 -8.49 4.02
N LEU A 134 1.65 -8.88 5.22
CA LEU A 134 2.43 -8.03 6.13
C LEU A 134 3.90 -8.34 5.93
N TYR A 135 4.70 -7.31 5.70
CA TYR A 135 6.10 -7.40 5.36
C TYR A 135 6.90 -6.49 6.29
N ASP A 136 7.78 -7.07 7.08
CA ASP A 136 8.66 -6.30 7.95
C ASP A 136 9.69 -5.53 7.09
N LEU A 137 9.84 -4.24 7.35
CA LEU A 137 10.83 -3.39 6.70
C LEU A 137 12.04 -3.23 7.60
N SER A 138 13.21 -3.68 7.13
CA SER A 138 14.46 -3.39 7.81
C SER A 138 14.82 -1.90 7.68
N ARG A 139 15.75 -1.42 8.52
CA ARG A 139 16.26 -0.04 8.39
C ARG A 139 16.89 0.19 7.02
N GLU A 140 17.60 -0.79 6.48
CA GLU A 140 18.22 -0.71 5.17
C GLU A 140 17.16 -0.59 4.05
N ASP A 141 16.07 -1.36 4.13
CA ASP A 141 14.99 -1.30 3.15
C ASP A 141 14.29 0.05 3.16
N ILE A 142 14.04 0.59 4.36
CA ILE A 142 13.45 1.93 4.55
C ILE A 142 14.29 3.00 3.85
N GLU A 143 15.61 3.02 4.09
CA GLU A 143 16.50 4.00 3.48
C GLU A 143 16.56 3.84 1.96
N LYS A 144 16.60 2.60 1.45
CA LYS A 144 16.56 2.33 0.00
C LYS A 144 15.27 2.81 -0.66
N ILE A 145 14.11 2.56 -0.04
CA ILE A 145 12.80 3.01 -0.55
C ILE A 145 12.72 4.54 -0.54
N LYS A 146 13.25 5.20 0.48
CA LYS A 146 13.26 6.68 0.55
C LYS A 146 14.17 7.30 -0.50
N ALA A 147 15.36 6.71 -0.71
CA ALA A 147 16.36 7.21 -1.65
C ALA A 147 15.98 6.99 -3.12
N ASN A 148 15.27 5.90 -3.44
CA ASN A 148 15.01 5.49 -4.82
C ASN A 148 13.52 5.46 -5.17
N THR A 149 13.21 5.54 -6.46
CA THR A 149 11.83 5.32 -6.93
C THR A 149 11.59 3.82 -7.06
N VAL A 150 10.50 3.31 -6.46
CA VAL A 150 10.01 1.96 -6.71
C VAL A 150 9.35 1.96 -8.08
N THR A 151 9.85 1.11 -8.99
CA THR A 151 9.38 1.07 -10.38
C THR A 151 8.52 -0.15 -10.68
N PHE A 152 8.66 -1.22 -9.89
CA PHE A 152 7.92 -2.47 -10.10
C PHE A 152 7.69 -3.19 -8.77
N LEU A 153 6.53 -3.81 -8.65
CA LEU A 153 6.13 -4.64 -7.52
C LEU A 153 5.76 -6.03 -8.04
N ARG A 154 6.33 -7.06 -7.41
CA ARG A 154 5.84 -8.44 -7.49
C ARG A 154 5.38 -8.91 -6.13
N VAL A 155 4.25 -9.59 -6.05
CA VAL A 155 3.79 -10.32 -4.86
C VAL A 155 3.57 -11.78 -5.24
N GLU A 156 4.25 -12.70 -4.57
CA GLU A 156 4.01 -14.14 -4.72
C GLU A 156 2.66 -14.51 -4.10
N THR A 157 1.81 -15.19 -4.87
CA THR A 157 0.52 -15.68 -4.40
C THR A 157 0.34 -17.16 -4.76
N THR A 158 -0.65 -17.81 -4.14
CA THR A 158 -0.98 -19.23 -4.41
C THR A 158 -1.44 -19.52 -5.84
N THR A 159 -1.92 -18.51 -6.58
CA THR A 159 -2.48 -18.65 -7.93
C THR A 159 -1.59 -18.01 -9.01
N GLY A 160 -0.34 -17.67 -8.66
CA GLY A 160 0.62 -17.02 -9.54
C GLY A 160 1.21 -15.76 -8.91
N ASN A 161 2.15 -15.12 -9.62
CA ASN A 161 2.69 -13.83 -9.17
C ASN A 161 1.74 -12.71 -9.59
N PHE A 162 1.50 -11.78 -8.68
CA PHE A 162 0.91 -10.49 -9.01
C PHE A 162 2.01 -9.50 -9.34
N ASP A 163 2.06 -9.04 -10.58
CA ASP A 163 3.11 -8.18 -11.12
C ASP A 163 2.52 -6.85 -11.58
N CYS A 164 3.10 -5.73 -11.13
CA CYS A 164 2.67 -4.43 -11.61
C CYS A 164 3.79 -3.39 -11.66
N ASP A 165 3.70 -2.52 -12.67
CA ASP A 165 4.54 -1.32 -12.76
C ASP A 165 4.04 -0.26 -11.78
N ILE A 166 4.97 0.28 -11.00
CA ILE A 166 4.71 1.35 -10.04
C ILE A 166 5.06 2.69 -10.67
N LYS A 167 4.05 3.55 -10.82
CA LYS A 167 4.25 4.91 -11.33
C LYS A 167 5.01 5.75 -10.30
N PRO A 168 5.79 6.76 -10.71
CA PRO A 168 6.52 7.62 -9.78
C PRO A 168 5.66 8.21 -8.67
N LYS A 169 4.45 8.69 -9.00
CA LYS A 169 3.47 9.19 -8.01
C LYS A 169 3.08 8.15 -6.97
N SER A 170 2.94 6.88 -7.37
CA SER A 170 2.64 5.78 -6.45
C SER A 170 3.84 5.40 -5.59
N SER A 171 5.06 5.53 -6.12
CA SER A 171 6.29 5.39 -5.32
C SER A 171 6.40 6.51 -4.27
N ASP A 172 6.03 7.74 -4.62
CA ASP A 172 6.05 8.86 -3.67
C ASP A 172 5.04 8.65 -2.54
N ILE A 173 3.89 8.01 -2.82
CA ILE A 173 2.96 7.56 -1.79
C ILE A 173 3.67 6.62 -0.82
N LEU A 174 4.37 5.57 -1.30
CA LEU A 174 5.09 4.63 -0.42
C LEU A 174 6.11 5.33 0.48
N LYS A 175 6.94 6.21 -0.11
CA LYS A 175 7.91 7.03 0.65
C LYS A 175 7.22 7.85 1.72
N LYS A 176 6.10 8.48 1.35
CA LYS A 176 5.38 9.35 2.26
C LYS A 176 4.73 8.59 3.42
N GLN A 177 4.28 7.34 3.23
CA GLN A 177 3.76 6.55 4.36
C GLN A 177 4.86 6.26 5.37
N ILE A 178 6.03 5.84 4.86
CA ILE A 178 7.20 5.53 5.67
C ILE A 178 7.64 6.75 6.48
N GLU A 179 7.77 7.92 5.84
CA GLU A 179 8.10 9.17 6.52
C GLU A 179 7.12 9.51 7.65
N LEU A 180 5.81 9.33 7.42
CA LEU A 180 4.79 9.66 8.39
C LEU A 180 4.85 8.76 9.63
N VAL A 181 5.08 7.46 9.47
CA VAL A 181 5.19 6.54 10.61
C VAL A 181 6.53 6.67 11.35
N GLU A 182 7.62 6.99 10.65
CA GLU A 182 8.91 7.29 11.28
C GLU A 182 8.81 8.56 12.14
N ALA A 183 8.05 9.56 11.70
CA ALA A 183 7.86 10.82 12.42
C ALA A 183 6.89 10.73 13.62
N GLY A 184 5.99 9.73 13.66
CA GLY A 184 5.12 9.49 14.81
C GLY A 184 5.96 9.12 16.03
N LYS A 185 5.84 9.84 17.15
CA LYS A 185 6.55 9.52 18.41
C LYS A 185 5.68 8.70 19.33
#